data_AF-B2J1I6-F1
#
_entry.id   AF-B2J1I6-F1
#
_cell.length_a   1.000
_cell.length_b   1.000
_cell.length_c   1.000
_cell.angle_alpha   90.00
_cell.angle_beta   90.00
_cell.angle_gamma   90.00
#
_symmetry.space_group_name_H-M   'P 1'
#
loop_
_entity.id
_entity.type
_entity.pdbx_description
1 polymer ?
#
loop_
_entity_poly.entity_id
_entity_poly.type
_entity_poly.pdbx_seq_one_letter_code
_entity_poly.pdbx_strand_id
1 'polypeptide(L)'
;MLCSQNRIIILPGDPEFDWTLQTSIPPLWRQVAQQDPDGFAFCARAGSGVLEPMTDEELEEYLYGGEYDERLQQIGEADLVLT
;
A
#
# COMPACT_ATOMS: atom_id res chain seq x y z
N MET A 1 -30.18 -9.21 -9.83
CA MET A 1 -28.80 -8.73 -9.69
C MET A 1 -28.87 -7.21 -9.64
N LEU A 2 -29.06 -6.65 -8.44
CA LEU A 2 -29.20 -5.21 -8.28
C LEU A 2 -27.80 -4.64 -8.14
N CYS A 3 -27.35 -3.92 -9.18
CA CYS A 3 -26.18 -3.05 -9.07
C CYS A 3 -26.35 -2.18 -7.83
N SER A 4 -25.38 -2.23 -6.91
CA SER A 4 -25.26 -1.34 -5.76
C SER A 4 -25.02 0.07 -6.27
N GLN A 5 -26.09 0.76 -6.65
CA GLN A 5 -26.06 2.16 -7.03
C GLN A 5 -25.81 2.97 -5.75
N ASN A 6 -24.72 3.75 -5.76
CA ASN A 6 -24.36 4.78 -4.76
C ASN A 6 -23.58 4.37 -3.49
N ARG A 7 -22.64 3.43 -3.54
CA ARG A 7 -21.63 3.29 -2.46
C ARG A 7 -20.29 3.90 -2.90
N ILE A 8 -19.95 5.06 -2.34
CA ILE A 8 -18.75 5.85 -2.71
C ILE A 8 -17.50 5.35 -1.95
N ILE A 9 -17.68 4.72 -0.79
CA ILE A 9 -16.59 4.23 0.07
C ILE A 9 -16.99 2.86 0.60
N ILE A 10 -16.08 1.88 0.47
CA ILE A 10 -16.21 0.52 1.00
C ILE A 10 -15.38 0.49 2.28
N LEU A 11 -16.02 0.22 3.42
CA LEU A 11 -15.42 0.30 4.76
C LEU A 11 -15.34 -1.08 5.43
N PRO A 12 -14.51 -1.26 6.47
CA PRO A 12 -14.48 -2.50 7.25
C PRO A 12 -15.88 -2.91 7.74
N GLY A 13 -16.25 -4.16 7.51
CA GLY A 13 -17.60 -4.70 7.78
C GLY A 13 -18.52 -4.74 6.56
N ASP A 14 -18.10 -4.17 5.43
CA ASP A 14 -18.76 -4.31 4.13
C ASP A 14 -18.39 -5.67 3.49
N PRO A 15 -19.36 -6.46 2.96
CA PRO A 15 -19.07 -7.70 2.26
C PRO A 15 -18.09 -7.56 1.08
N GLU A 16 -18.04 -6.39 0.45
CA GLU A 16 -17.13 -6.14 -0.68
C GLU A 16 -15.73 -5.71 -0.21
N PHE A 17 -15.53 -5.38 1.07
CA PHE A 17 -14.27 -4.85 1.60
C PHE A 17 -13.07 -5.77 1.35
N ASP A 18 -13.18 -7.03 1.75
CA ASP A 18 -12.08 -8.00 1.61
C ASP A 18 -11.75 -8.25 0.14
N TRP A 19 -12.78 -8.33 -0.71
CA TRP A 19 -12.60 -8.49 -2.16
C TRP A 19 -11.94 -7.27 -2.78
N THR A 20 -12.36 -6.07 -2.40
CA THR A 20 -11.79 -4.81 -2.88
C THR A 20 -10.33 -4.68 -2.48
N LEU A 21 -9.96 -5.01 -1.25
CA LEU A 21 -8.56 -4.99 -0.81
C LEU A 21 -7.68 -5.96 -1.63
N GLN A 22 -8.20 -7.13 -1.99
CA GLN A 22 -7.44 -8.14 -2.71
C GLN A 22 -7.35 -7.89 -4.23
N THR A 23 -8.30 -7.15 -4.80
CA THR A 23 -8.41 -6.98 -6.26
C THR A 23 -8.11 -5.56 -6.75
N SER A 24 -8.15 -4.57 -5.87
CA SER A 24 -7.91 -3.17 -6.25
C SER A 24 -6.44 -2.85 -6.17
N ILE A 25 -5.82 -2.67 -7.34
CA ILE A 25 -4.45 -2.18 -7.43
C ILE A 25 -4.45 -0.68 -7.11
N PRO A 26 -3.49 -0.17 -6.32
CA PRO A 26 -3.40 1.23 -5.96
C PRO A 26 -3.57 2.18 -7.16
N PRO A 27 -4.31 3.30 -7.02
CA PRO A 27 -4.45 4.28 -8.09
C PRO A 27 -3.10 4.73 -8.64
N LEU A 28 -3.07 5.15 -9.90
CA LEU A 28 -1.89 5.72 -10.57
C LEU A 28 -0.70 4.76 -10.76
N TRP A 29 -0.78 3.49 -10.35
CA TRP A 29 0.30 2.50 -10.52
C TRP A 29 0.82 2.39 -11.95
N ARG A 30 -0.06 2.55 -12.95
CA ARG A 30 0.33 2.52 -14.36
C ARG A 30 1.22 3.68 -14.76
N GLN A 31 1.08 4.84 -14.12
CA GLN A 31 1.92 5.99 -14.42
C GLN A 31 3.32 5.76 -13.87
N VAL A 32 3.43 5.25 -12.65
CA VAL A 32 4.71 4.87 -12.03
C VAL A 32 5.40 3.77 -12.85
N ALA A 33 4.67 2.72 -13.22
CA ALA A 33 5.19 1.65 -14.09
C ALA A 33 5.61 2.11 -15.50
N GLN A 34 5.15 3.28 -15.96
CA GLN A 34 5.59 3.88 -17.22
C GLN A 34 6.83 4.77 -17.05
N GLN A 35 7.02 5.33 -15.86
CA GLN A 35 8.20 6.11 -15.51
C GLN A 35 9.42 5.20 -15.29
N ASP A 36 9.18 4.01 -14.74
CA ASP A 36 10.22 3.02 -14.46
C ASP A 36 9.86 1.66 -15.12
N PRO A 37 10.35 1.41 -16.35
CA PRO A 37 10.08 0.17 -17.06
C PRO A 37 10.89 -1.02 -16.54
N ASP A 38 11.95 -0.77 -15.76
CA ASP A 38 12.84 -1.81 -15.24
C ASP A 38 12.29 -2.44 -13.95
N GLY A 39 11.48 -1.70 -13.19
CA GLY A 39 10.74 -2.24 -12.06
C GLY A 39 9.97 -1.18 -11.29
N PHE A 40 8.87 -1.57 -10.66
CA PHE A 40 8.18 -0.73 -9.69
C PHE A 40 7.69 -1.61 -8.53
N ALA A 41 7.55 -1.01 -7.35
CA ALA A 41 7.09 -1.70 -6.15
C ALA A 41 5.84 -1.05 -5.58
N PHE A 42 5.14 -1.78 -4.68
CA PHE A 42 4.09 -1.20 -3.86
C PHE A 42 4.52 -1.22 -2.41
N CYS A 43 4.61 -0.04 -1.79
CA CYS A 43 5.03 0.12 -0.40
C CYS A 43 3.99 0.90 0.38
N ALA A 44 3.88 0.60 1.68
CA ALA A 44 2.97 1.33 2.57
C ALA A 44 3.74 2.45 3.27
N ARG A 45 3.48 3.70 2.90
CA ARG A 45 4.17 4.85 3.51
C ARG A 45 3.93 4.96 5.01
N ALA A 46 4.94 5.44 5.73
CA ALA A 46 4.80 5.74 7.15
C ALA A 46 3.71 6.80 7.37
N GLY A 47 2.74 6.52 8.23
CA GLY A 47 1.66 7.44 8.60
C GLY A 47 0.41 7.38 7.72
N SER A 48 0.48 6.96 6.44
CA SER A 48 -0.71 6.76 5.61
C SER A 48 -1.30 5.35 5.79
N GLY A 49 -0.44 4.34 5.91
CA GLY A 49 -0.84 2.94 5.96
C GLY A 49 -1.48 2.42 4.67
N VAL A 50 -1.46 3.21 3.60
CA VAL A 50 -2.01 2.88 2.28
C VAL A 50 -0.87 2.40 1.37
N LEU A 51 -1.15 1.36 0.58
CA LEU A 51 -0.24 0.89 -0.47
C LEU A 51 -0.15 1.93 -1.58
N GLU A 52 1.05 2.44 -1.83
CA GLU A 52 1.37 3.38 -2.89
C GLU A 52 2.36 2.75 -3.87
N PRO A 53 2.19 2.97 -5.19
CA PRO A 53 3.20 2.58 -6.16
C PRO A 53 4.43 3.49 -6.04
N MET A 54 5.63 2.90 -6.12
CA MET A 54 6.92 3.60 -6.06
C MET A 54 7.81 3.15 -7.22
N THR A 55 8.62 4.07 -7.76
CA THR A 55 9.72 3.74 -8.68
C THR A 55 10.84 3.02 -7.93
N ASP A 56 11.84 2.50 -8.64
CA ASP A 56 13.00 1.85 -8.01
C ASP A 56 13.81 2.83 -7.15
N GLU A 57 13.99 4.07 -7.62
CA GLU A 57 14.67 5.14 -6.85
C GLU A 57 13.91 5.47 -5.55
N GLU A 58 12.58 5.60 -5.62
CA GLU A 58 11.75 5.84 -4.44
C GLU A 58 11.76 4.66 -3.48
N LEU A 59 11.85 3.43 -4.00
CA LEU A 59 11.98 2.24 -3.19
C LEU A 59 13.32 2.20 -2.44
N GLU A 60 14.43 2.57 -3.09
CA GLU A 60 15.72 2.65 -2.42
C GLU A 60 15.70 3.70 -1.30
N GLU A 61 15.10 4.87 -1.54
CA GLU A 61 14.93 5.89 -0.51
C GLU A 61 14.05 5.39 0.64
N TYR A 62 12.96 4.69 0.34
CA TYR A 62 12.09 4.11 1.35
C TYR A 62 12.83 3.09 2.24
N LEU A 63 13.62 2.20 1.63
CA LEU A 63 14.35 1.13 2.32
C LEU A 63 15.56 1.65 3.12
N TYR A 64 16.30 2.61 2.59
CA TYR A 64 17.58 3.05 3.16
C TYR A 64 17.55 4.45 3.78
N GLY A 65 16.50 5.24 3.52
CA GLY A 65 16.29 6.58 4.07
C GLY A 65 15.64 6.60 5.45
N GLY A 66 15.22 5.44 5.97
CA GLY A 66 14.65 5.28 7.31
C GLY A 66 13.12 5.28 7.37
N GLU A 67 12.42 5.58 6.27
CA GLU A 67 10.94 5.53 6.23
C GLU A 67 10.42 4.12 6.53
N TYR A 68 11.09 3.08 6.02
CA TYR A 68 10.74 1.69 6.33
C TYR A 68 10.86 1.37 7.83
N ASP A 69 11.90 1.86 8.51
CA ASP A 69 12.08 1.65 9.96
C ASP A 69 10.96 2.32 10.77
N GLU A 70 10.57 3.54 10.37
CA GLU A 70 9.40 4.21 10.96
C GLU A 70 8.12 3.43 10.72
N ARG A 71 7.95 2.86 9.52
CA ARG A 71 6.82 2.02 9.19
C ARG A 71 6.77 0.77 10.07
N LEU A 72 7.89 0.10 10.31
CA LEU A 72 8.00 -1.06 11.21
C LEU A 72 7.62 -0.71 12.65
N GLN A 73 8.06 0.45 13.15
CA GLN A 73 7.66 0.95 14.47
C GLN A 73 6.13 1.16 14.56
N GLN A 74 5.50 1.67 13.49
CA GLN A 74 4.05 1.90 13.47
C GLN A 74 3.19 0.63 13.50
N ILE A 75 3.62 -0.47 12.86
CA ILE A 75 2.91 -1.76 12.97
C ILE A 75 3.20 -2.51 14.26
N GLY A 76 4.05 -1.97 15.14
CA GLY A 76 4.43 -2.63 16.38
C GLY A 76 5.38 -3.81 16.17
N GLU A 77 6.05 -3.89 15.02
CA GLU A 77 7.00 -4.95 14.69
C GLU A 77 8.42 -4.67 15.24
N ALA A 78 8.54 -3.69 16.14
CA ALA A 78 9.78 -3.40 16.88
C ALA A 78 9.99 -4.31 18.11
N ASP A 79 9.08 -5.25 18.41
CA ASP A 79 9.15 -6.06 19.64
C ASP A 79 8.95 -7.57 19.43
N LEU A 80 9.44 -8.11 18.31
CA LEU A 80 9.79 -9.54 18.22
C LEU A 80 11.20 -9.76 18.76
N VAL A 81 11.40 -9.46 20.05
CA VAL A 81 12.49 -10.08 20.79
C VAL A 81 12.12 -11.56 20.91
N LEU A 82 12.87 -12.42 20.21
CA LEU A 82 12.85 -13.87 20.44
C LEU A 82 13.13 -14.12 21.93
N THR A 83 12.07 -14.28 22.73
CA THR A 83 12.12 -14.67 24.14
C THR A 83 11.38 -15.97 24.33
#